data_AF-A0A958V3T4-F1
#
_entry.id   AF-A0A958V3T4-F1
#
_cell.length_a   1.000
_cell.length_b   1.000
_cell.length_c   1.000
_cell.angle_alpha   90.00
_cell.angle_beta   90.00
_cell.angle_gamma   90.00
#
_symmetry.space_group_name_H-M   'P 1'
#
loop_
_entity.id
_entity.type
_entity.pdbx_description
1 polymer ?
#
loop_
_entity_poly.entity_id
_entity_poly.type
_entity_poly.pdbx_seq_one_letter_code
_entity_poly.pdbx_strand_id
1 'polypeptide(L)' 'KNLELITVDHSKKTPDNLQEGLNITNVPTFIFYKKGKEIGRFVEYPRETLEKDILAIISGQPYKHSYE' A
#
# COMPACT_ATOMS: atom_id res chain seq x y z
N LYS A 1 15.18 6.55 11.14
CA LYS A 1 14.37 7.19 10.07
C LYS A 1 14.22 6.13 8.99
N ASN A 2 13.09 5.42 8.91
CA ASN A 2 12.92 4.25 8.04
C ASN A 2 11.65 4.42 7.20
N LEU A 3 11.66 5.39 6.30
CA LEU A 3 10.60 5.57 5.30
C LEU A 3 11.24 5.30 3.95
N GLU A 4 10.82 4.21 3.32
CA GLU A 4 11.20 3.85 1.96
C GLU A 4 9.98 4.09 1.08
N LEU A 5 10.13 4.92 0.05
CA LEU A 5 9.06 5.30 -0.86
C LEU A 5 9.46 4.84 -2.26
N ILE A 6 8.70 3.90 -2.82
CA ILE A 6 8.89 3.39 -4.17
C ILE A 6 7.70 3.85 -5.00
N THR A 7 7.93 4.72 -5.98
CA THR A 7 6.89 5.25 -6.89
C THR A 7 6.99 4.58 -8.25
N VAL A 8 5.84 4.23 -8.82
CA VAL A 8 5.71 3.61 -10.14
C VAL A 8 5.06 4.59 -11.12
N ASP A 9 5.46 4.52 -12.39
CA ASP A 9 4.81 5.28 -13.48
C ASP A 9 3.49 4.61 -13.91
N HIS A 10 2.65 5.30 -14.70
CA HIS A 10 1.38 4.81 -15.26
C HIS A 10 1.49 3.45 -15.98
N SER A 11 2.68 3.16 -16.50
CA SER A 11 3.02 1.87 -17.10
C SER A 11 3.07 0.71 -16.10
N LYS A 12 2.91 0.98 -14.79
CA LYS A 12 3.12 0.04 -13.69
C LYS A 12 4.46 -0.67 -13.87
N LYS A 13 5.51 0.11 -14.10
CA LYS A 13 6.90 -0.37 -14.22
C LYS A 13 7.78 0.39 -13.23
N THR A 14 8.30 -0.31 -12.23
CA THR A 14 9.48 0.06 -11.46
C THR A 14 10.73 -0.37 -12.22
N PRO A 15 11.85 0.37 -12.11
CA PRO A 15 13.12 0.06 -12.76
C PRO A 15 13.68 -1.34 -12.46
N ASP A 16 13.25 -1.98 -11.36
CA ASP A 16 13.74 -3.28 -10.90
C ASP A 16 12.66 -4.39 -10.84
N ASN A 17 11.51 -4.23 -11.53
CA ASN A 17 10.37 -5.16 -11.38
C ASN A 17 9.94 -5.40 -9.91
N LEU A 18 10.22 -4.46 -9.00
CA LEU A 18 9.82 -4.53 -7.58
C LEU A 18 8.31 -4.75 -7.37
N GLN A 19 7.49 -4.43 -8.37
CA GLN A 19 6.05 -4.69 -8.38
C GLN A 19 5.69 -6.16 -8.63
N GLU A 20 6.58 -6.89 -9.29
CA GLU A 20 6.45 -8.30 -9.64
C GLU A 20 6.55 -9.11 -8.34
N GLY A 21 5.42 -9.69 -7.91
CA GLY A 21 5.29 -10.36 -6.61
C GLY A 21 4.52 -9.57 -5.54
N LEU A 22 4.17 -8.30 -5.77
CA LEU A 22 3.35 -7.50 -4.84
C LEU A 22 1.84 -7.51 -5.15
N ASN A 23 1.42 -8.15 -6.26
CA ASN A 23 0.03 -8.24 -6.71
C ASN A 23 -0.68 -6.86 -6.78
N ILE A 24 0.01 -5.85 -7.32
CA ILE A 24 -0.54 -4.50 -7.47
C ILE A 24 -1.44 -4.44 -8.71
N THR A 25 -2.75 -4.53 -8.51
CA THR A 25 -3.74 -4.46 -9.61
C THR A 25 -4.10 -3.01 -9.97
N ASN A 26 -4.19 -2.14 -8.97
CA ASN A 26 -4.70 -0.76 -9.08
C ASN A 26 -3.65 0.24 -8.58
N VAL A 27 -3.69 1.48 -9.09
CA VAL A 27 -2.76 2.55 -8.70
C VAL A 27 -3.53 3.85 -8.47
N PRO A 28 -3.20 4.64 -7.43
CA PRO A 28 -2.09 4.47 -6.49
C PRO A 28 -2.36 3.39 -5.42
N THR A 29 -1.34 2.57 -5.11
CA THR A 29 -1.38 1.61 -3.99
C THR A 29 -0.24 1.92 -3.02
N PHE A 30 -0.54 2.01 -1.72
CA PHE A 30 0.46 2.16 -0.67
C PHE A 30 0.52 0.89 0.15
N ILE A 31 1.70 0.29 0.27
CA ILE A 31 1.90 -0.94 1.05
C ILE A 31 2.68 -0.57 2.31
N PHE A 32 2.17 -0.99 3.47
CA PHE A 32 2.76 -0.70 4.77
C PHE A 32 3.47 -1.94 5.31
N TYR A 33 4.74 -1.77 5.67
CA TYR A 33 5.56 -2.82 6.27
C TYR A 33 5.94 -2.48 7.70
N LYS A 34 5.89 -3.48 8.59
CA LYS A 34 6.37 -3.37 9.97
C LYS A 34 7.26 -4.57 10.28
N LYS A 35 8.53 -4.32 10.62
CA LYS A 35 9.54 -5.37 10.87
C LYS A 35 9.69 -6.37 9.71
N GLY A 36 9.59 -5.90 8.47
CA GLY A 36 9.70 -6.75 7.27
C GLY A 36 8.44 -7.56 6.92
N LYS A 37 7.34 -7.43 7.69
CA LYS A 37 6.05 -8.04 7.36
C LYS A 37 5.09 -6.98 6.85
N GLU A 38 4.38 -7.27 5.76
CA GLU A 38 3.26 -6.45 5.30
C GLU A 38 2.15 -6.47 6.36
N ILE A 39 1.75 -5.28 6.83
CA ILE A 39 0.67 -5.11 7.80
C ILE A 39 -0.64 -4.65 7.16
N GLY A 40 -0.58 -4.17 5.92
CA GLY A 40 -1.75 -3.80 5.14
C GLY A 40 -1.38 -2.95 3.93
N ARG A 41 -2.36 -2.75 3.05
CA ARG A 41 -2.24 -1.97 1.83
C ARG A 41 -3.46 -1.07 1.64
N PHE A 42 -3.23 0.18 1.23
CA PHE A 42 -4.26 1.09 0.75
C PHE A 42 -4.31 1.02 -0.77
N VAL A 43 -5.50 0.91 -1.37
CA VAL A 43 -5.66 0.72 -2.81
C VAL A 43 -6.63 1.75 -3.38
N GLU A 44 -6.10 2.69 -4.18
CA GLU A 44 -6.77 3.71 -4.99
C GLU A 44 -7.67 4.70 -4.22
N TYR A 45 -8.72 4.21 -3.57
CA TYR A 45 -9.73 5.03 -2.88
C TYR A 45 -9.80 4.74 -1.38
N PRO A 46 -9.94 5.80 -0.55
CA PRO A 46 -10.18 5.66 0.87
C PRO A 46 -11.59 5.14 1.15
N ARG A 47 -11.74 4.32 2.20
CA ARG A 47 -13.04 3.87 2.69
C ARG A 47 -13.76 4.94 3.51
N GLU A 48 -13.03 5.64 4.38
CA GLU A 48 -13.55 6.82 5.08
C GLU A 48 -12.77 8.07 4.69
N THR A 49 -11.50 8.11 5.09
CA THR A 49 -10.55 9.15 4.73
C THR A 49 -9.17 8.52 4.63
N LEU A 50 -8.28 9.11 3.83
CA LEU A 50 -6.92 8.60 3.69
C LEU A 50 -6.23 8.45 5.06
N GLU A 51 -6.38 9.44 5.93
CA GLU A 51 -5.76 9.45 7.26
C GLU A 51 -6.31 8.35 8.18
N LYS A 52 -7.63 8.13 8.18
CA LYS A 52 -8.25 7.06 8.98
C LYS A 52 -7.86 5.67 8.50
N ASP A 53 -7.81 5.49 7.18
CA ASP A 53 -7.43 4.23 6.57
C ASP A 53 -5.97 3.89 6.90
N ILE A 54 -5.07 4.87 6.75
CA ILE A 54 -3.66 4.72 7.16
C ILE A 54 -3.57 4.44 8.66
N LEU A 55 -4.33 5.17 9.49
CA LEU A 55 -4.35 4.97 10.94
C LEU A 55 -4.78 3.55 11.31
N ALA A 56 -5.80 3.00 10.64
CA ALA A 56 -6.25 1.63 10.87
C ALA A 56 -5.15 0.60 10.56
N ILE A 57 -4.46 0.76 9.42
CA ILE A 57 -3.35 -0.10 9.00
C ILE A 57 -2.20 -0.06 10.03
N ILE A 58 -1.73 1.14 10.40
CA ILE A 58 -0.59 1.27 11.33
C ILE A 58 -0.94 0.87 12.76
N SER A 59 -2.22 1.01 13.16
CA SER A 59 -2.72 0.60 14.48
C SER A 59 -2.90 -0.91 14.60
N GLY A 60 -2.75 -1.67 13.49
CA GLY A 60 -2.94 -3.12 13.48
C GLY A 60 -4.40 -3.55 13.64
N GLN A 61 -5.33 -2.65 13.34
CA GLN A 61 -6.75 -2.99 13.25
C GLN A 61 -6.99 -3.82 11.99
N PRO A 62 -8.01 -4.70 11.98
CA PRO A 62 -8.40 -5.39 10.75
C PRO A 62 -8.85 -4.34 9.72
N TYR A 63 -8.03 -4.14 8.70
CA TYR A 63 -8.28 -3.21 7.60
C TYR A 63 -8.47 -4.00 6.31
N LYS A 64 -9.52 -3.66 5.57
CA LYS A 64 -9.79 -4.16 4.22
C LYS A 64 -9.83 -2.98 3.27
N HIS A 65 -9.09 -3.08 2.18
CA HIS A 65 -9.10 -2.03 1.17
C HIS A 65 -10.40 -2.06 0.36
N SER A 66 -10.64 -1.04 -0.46
CA SER A 66 -11.90 -0.82 -1.19
C SER A 66 -12.30 -1.91 -2.20
N TYR A 67 -11.45 -2.92 -2.42
CA TYR A 67 -11.66 -3.99 -3.39
C TYR A 67 -11.68 -5.39 -2.72
N GLU A 68 -11.81 -5.44 -1.39
CA GLU A 68 -11.80 -6.64 -0.51
C GLU A 68 -13.05 -6.76 0.39
#